data_AF-A0A4Q3Z2U2-F1
#
_entry.id   AF-A0A4Q3Z2U2-F1
#
_cell.length_a   1.000
_cell.length_b   1.000
_cell.length_c   1.000
_cell.angle_alpha   90.00
_cell.angle_beta   90.00
_cell.angle_gamma   90.00
#
_symmetry.space_group_name_H-M   'P 1'
#
loop_
_entity.id
_entity.type
_entity.pdbx_description
1 polymer ?
#
loop_
_entity_poly.entity_id
_entity_poly.type
_entity_poly.pdbx_seq_one_letter_code
_entity_poly.pdbx_strand_id
1 'polypeptide(L)'
;MKRSQINRAIARAEADFARVGYVLPGFAGWSLAEWEAMGDAARTLIETGHGWDVTDFNEGDFDRKGLLLFTVRNGAIAGGAGNRPYAEKIMIARQDQLTPMHRHAQKIEDIINRGSLREGATLAVKLFDSDAKGELCRTRTIVAHLDGVARDVAPGTTIELKPGESITLFPGTFHAFWGEGGDVVVGEVSSVNDDKADNFFAEPLARFSDIEEDELPYRPLVTDTHAAFARAILTAE
;
A
#
# COMPACT_ATOMS: atom_id res chain seq x y z
N MET A 1 11.96 -5.91 10.66
CA MET A 1 11.30 -7.18 10.29
C MET A 1 12.31 -8.26 9.90
N LYS A 2 12.01 -9.55 10.16
CA LYS A 2 12.80 -10.67 9.62
C LYS A 2 12.41 -11.02 8.20
N ARG A 3 13.36 -11.35 7.32
CA ARG A 3 13.08 -11.81 5.96
C ARG A 3 12.16 -13.02 5.94
N SER A 4 12.33 -13.95 6.87
CA SER A 4 11.46 -15.11 6.99
C SER A 4 10.01 -14.76 7.32
N GLN A 5 9.77 -13.69 8.08
CA GLN A 5 8.43 -13.18 8.35
C GLN A 5 7.81 -12.56 7.10
N ILE A 6 8.59 -11.77 6.36
CA ILE A 6 8.20 -11.17 5.07
C ILE A 6 7.82 -12.26 4.06
N ASN A 7 8.66 -13.30 3.92
CA ASN A 7 8.43 -14.42 3.02
C ASN A 7 7.10 -15.14 3.32
N ARG A 8 6.82 -15.43 4.60
CA ARG A 8 5.55 -16.02 5.03
C ARG A 8 4.36 -15.10 4.74
N ALA A 9 4.51 -13.79 4.96
CA ALA A 9 3.46 -12.81 4.69
C ALA A 9 3.11 -12.74 3.19
N ILE A 10 4.11 -12.74 2.31
CA ILE A 10 3.93 -12.73 0.86
C ILE A 10 3.27 -14.02 0.38
N ALA A 11 3.78 -15.19 0.77
CA ALA A 11 3.20 -16.48 0.37
C ALA A 11 1.72 -16.61 0.80
N ARG A 12 1.39 -16.11 2.01
CA ARG A 12 0.01 -16.06 2.49
C ARG A 12 -0.84 -15.09 1.65
N ALA A 13 -0.32 -13.91 1.34
CA ALA A 13 -1.03 -12.92 0.53
C ALA A 13 -1.31 -13.42 -0.89
N GLU A 14 -0.36 -14.12 -1.54
CA GLU A 14 -0.59 -14.78 -2.84
C GLU A 14 -1.81 -15.72 -2.78
N ALA A 15 -1.92 -16.55 -1.73
CA ALA A 15 -3.05 -17.46 -1.54
C ALA A 15 -4.37 -16.71 -1.27
N ASP A 16 -4.32 -15.62 -0.50
CA ASP A 16 -5.50 -14.82 -0.17
C ASP A 16 -6.03 -14.04 -1.38
N PHE A 17 -5.15 -13.48 -2.21
CA PHE A 17 -5.53 -12.87 -3.49
C PHE A 17 -6.22 -13.90 -4.40
N ALA A 18 -5.69 -15.11 -4.50
CA ALA A 18 -6.30 -16.17 -5.30
C ALA A 18 -7.69 -16.58 -4.79
N ARG A 19 -7.94 -16.55 -3.47
CA ARG A 19 -9.24 -16.87 -2.86
C ARG A 19 -10.36 -15.91 -3.25
N VAL A 20 -10.03 -14.65 -3.57
CA VAL A 20 -10.99 -13.67 -4.09
C VAL A 20 -10.95 -13.56 -5.62
N GLY A 21 -10.23 -14.46 -6.29
CA GLY A 21 -10.11 -14.50 -7.75
C GLY A 21 -9.17 -13.45 -8.34
N TYR A 22 -8.33 -12.79 -7.53
CA TYR A 22 -7.35 -11.84 -8.01
C TYR A 22 -6.08 -12.56 -8.48
N VAL A 23 -5.69 -12.33 -9.74
CA VAL A 23 -4.51 -12.94 -10.36
C VAL A 23 -3.42 -11.88 -10.52
N LEU A 24 -2.28 -12.09 -9.86
CA LEU A 24 -1.14 -11.20 -9.95
C LEU A 24 -0.45 -11.28 -11.33
N PRO A 25 0.20 -10.20 -11.80
CA PRO A 25 1.01 -10.24 -13.02
C PRO A 25 2.23 -11.15 -12.84
N GLY A 26 2.76 -11.69 -13.94
CA GLY A 26 3.85 -12.68 -13.90
C GLY A 26 5.10 -12.22 -13.14
N PHE A 27 5.42 -10.92 -13.16
CA PHE A 27 6.58 -10.39 -12.44
C PHE A 27 6.44 -10.42 -10.91
N ALA A 28 5.22 -10.61 -10.39
CA ALA A 28 5.02 -10.85 -8.95
C ALA A 28 5.69 -12.14 -8.47
N GLY A 29 5.92 -13.08 -9.39
CA GLY A 29 6.57 -14.36 -9.14
C GLY A 29 8.09 -14.34 -9.26
N TRP A 30 8.69 -13.26 -9.76
CA TRP A 30 10.12 -13.22 -10.07
C TRP A 30 10.98 -13.28 -8.82
N SER A 31 12.01 -14.11 -8.86
CA SER A 31 13.16 -14.11 -7.96
C SER A 31 14.07 -12.90 -8.22
N LEU A 32 14.97 -12.61 -7.28
CA LEU A 32 15.94 -11.52 -7.45
C LEU A 32 16.83 -11.72 -8.69
N ALA A 33 17.24 -12.96 -8.97
CA ALA A 33 18.05 -13.29 -10.14
C ALA A 33 17.29 -13.05 -11.47
N GLU A 34 15.97 -13.28 -11.50
CA GLU A 34 15.15 -12.97 -12.69
C GLU A 34 15.03 -11.46 -12.89
N TRP A 35 14.86 -10.68 -11.81
CA TRP A 35 14.91 -9.21 -11.90
C TRP A 35 16.25 -8.69 -12.44
N GLU A 36 17.36 -9.24 -11.93
CA GLU A 36 18.71 -8.89 -12.41
C GLU A 36 18.91 -9.28 -13.87
N ALA A 37 18.43 -10.47 -14.29
CA ALA A 37 18.51 -10.94 -15.66
C ALA A 37 17.69 -10.09 -16.65
N MET A 38 16.58 -9.50 -16.20
CA MET A 38 15.80 -8.55 -17.02
C MET A 38 16.56 -7.24 -17.29
N GLY A 39 17.48 -6.85 -16.40
CA GLY A 39 18.32 -5.65 -16.55
C GLY A 39 17.49 -4.40 -16.87
N ASP A 40 17.90 -3.66 -17.90
CA ASP A 40 17.22 -2.43 -18.32
C ASP A 40 15.76 -2.62 -18.75
N ALA A 41 15.34 -3.83 -19.16
CA ALA A 41 13.95 -4.08 -19.52
C ALA A 41 12.99 -3.97 -18.32
N ALA A 42 13.52 -4.13 -17.09
CA ALA A 42 12.77 -3.94 -15.85
C ALA A 42 12.85 -2.51 -15.29
N ARG A 43 13.62 -1.61 -15.91
CA ARG A 43 13.90 -0.25 -15.43
C ARG A 43 12.63 0.51 -15.04
N THR A 44 11.62 0.54 -15.91
CA THR A 44 10.37 1.27 -15.62
C THR A 44 9.66 0.70 -14.39
N LEU A 45 9.62 -0.62 -14.22
CA LEU A 45 9.00 -1.25 -13.05
C LEU A 45 9.71 -0.80 -11.77
N ILE A 46 11.04 -0.80 -11.79
CA ILE A 46 11.88 -0.38 -10.67
C ILE A 46 11.66 1.11 -10.37
N GLU A 47 11.90 2.00 -11.34
CA GLU A 47 11.82 3.46 -11.16
C GLU A 47 10.44 3.94 -10.68
N THR A 48 9.37 3.22 -11.00
CA THR A 48 8.00 3.58 -10.58
C THR A 48 7.47 2.72 -9.42
N GLY A 49 8.32 1.90 -8.80
CA GLY A 49 8.01 1.17 -7.57
C GLY A 49 6.98 0.04 -7.72
N HIS A 50 6.97 -0.66 -8.86
CA HIS A 50 6.15 -1.85 -9.04
C HIS A 50 6.70 -3.02 -8.24
N GLY A 51 5.81 -3.83 -7.65
CA GLY A 51 6.19 -5.03 -6.92
C GLY A 51 5.71 -5.07 -5.47
N TRP A 52 6.27 -6.00 -4.71
CA TRP A 52 5.93 -6.27 -3.32
C TRP A 52 6.47 -5.21 -2.37
N ASP A 53 5.65 -4.84 -1.39
CA ASP A 53 6.05 -4.01 -0.25
C ASP A 53 5.41 -4.57 1.02
N VAL A 54 6.22 -4.69 2.07
CA VAL A 54 5.83 -5.18 3.38
C VAL A 54 6.48 -4.28 4.41
N THR A 55 5.67 -3.70 5.28
CA THR A 55 6.13 -2.77 6.31
C THR A 55 5.43 -3.04 7.63
N ASP A 56 6.19 -2.96 8.72
CA ASP A 56 5.71 -2.82 10.10
C ASP A 56 5.85 -1.37 10.59
N PHE A 57 6.05 -0.43 9.67
CA PHE A 57 6.31 0.99 9.94
C PHE A 57 7.52 1.25 10.86
N ASN A 58 8.46 0.30 10.84
CA ASN A 58 9.64 0.21 11.70
C ASN A 58 9.35 0.15 13.21
N GLU A 59 8.18 -0.40 13.58
CA GLU A 59 7.72 -0.48 14.97
C GLU A 59 7.96 -1.88 15.58
N GLY A 60 8.41 -2.85 14.77
CA GLY A 60 8.77 -4.19 15.25
C GLY A 60 7.59 -5.13 15.56
N ASP A 61 6.36 -4.73 15.24
CA ASP A 61 5.13 -5.49 15.51
C ASP A 61 4.20 -5.49 14.29
N PHE A 62 4.63 -6.20 13.24
CA PHE A 62 3.88 -6.32 11.98
C PHE A 62 2.44 -6.76 12.20
N ASP A 63 2.19 -7.75 13.07
CA ASP A 63 0.87 -8.35 13.23
C ASP A 63 -0.16 -7.35 13.79
N ARG A 64 0.28 -6.38 14.61
CA ARG A 64 -0.59 -5.31 15.13
C ARG A 64 -0.56 -4.04 14.30
N LYS A 65 0.59 -3.67 13.74
CA LYS A 65 0.78 -2.45 12.97
C LYS A 65 1.63 -2.77 11.74
N GLY A 66 1.00 -2.85 10.59
CA GLY A 66 1.68 -3.25 9.38
C GLY A 66 0.80 -3.20 8.15
N LEU A 67 1.43 -3.27 6.99
CA LEU A 67 0.76 -3.33 5.70
C LEU A 67 1.56 -4.21 4.75
N LEU A 68 0.84 -5.02 3.98
CA LEU A 68 1.38 -5.74 2.84
C LEU A 68 0.63 -5.31 1.58
N LEU A 69 1.38 -4.95 0.55
CA LEU A 69 0.84 -4.55 -0.73
C LEU A 69 1.68 -5.03 -1.90
N PHE A 70 1.06 -4.98 -3.08
CA PHE A 70 1.69 -5.16 -4.37
C PHE A 70 1.27 -4.02 -5.30
N THR A 71 2.23 -3.22 -5.76
CA THR A 71 2.01 -2.18 -6.75
C THR A 71 1.96 -2.81 -8.14
N VAL A 72 0.75 -2.89 -8.70
CA VAL A 72 0.46 -3.53 -10.00
C VAL A 72 0.86 -2.62 -11.15
N ARG A 73 0.59 -1.32 -10.97
CA ARG A 73 0.96 -0.28 -11.92
C ARG A 73 1.18 1.05 -11.23
N ASN A 74 2.04 1.88 -11.82
CA ASN A 74 2.25 3.26 -11.39
C ASN A 74 2.77 4.13 -12.54
N GLY A 75 2.73 5.45 -12.36
CA GLY A 75 3.38 6.43 -13.21
C GLY A 75 4.66 6.99 -12.60
N ALA A 76 5.38 7.80 -13.37
CA ALA A 76 6.50 8.59 -12.86
C ALA A 76 5.98 9.86 -12.16
N ILE A 77 6.60 10.25 -11.05
CA ILE A 77 6.21 11.40 -10.21
C ILE A 77 6.28 12.72 -11.00
N ALA A 78 7.38 12.96 -11.69
CA ALA A 78 7.62 14.13 -12.53
C ALA A 78 7.38 13.83 -14.03
N GLY A 79 6.37 13.02 -14.34
CA GLY A 79 6.13 12.57 -15.71
C GLY A 79 5.44 13.63 -16.58
N GLY A 80 5.93 13.80 -17.81
CA GLY A 80 5.35 14.69 -18.82
C GLY A 80 4.27 14.03 -19.69
N ALA A 81 4.05 14.56 -20.89
CA ALA A 81 3.11 13.99 -21.85
C ALA A 81 3.44 12.52 -22.16
N GLY A 82 2.46 11.63 -22.02
CA GLY A 82 2.64 10.18 -22.18
C GLY A 82 2.93 9.41 -20.88
N ASN A 83 3.10 10.10 -19.74
CA ASN A 83 3.16 9.45 -18.43
C ASN A 83 1.82 8.79 -18.06
N ARG A 84 1.88 7.69 -17.30
CA ARG A 84 0.68 7.08 -16.71
C ARG A 84 0.18 7.98 -15.57
N PRO A 85 -1.03 8.55 -15.64
CA PRO A 85 -1.50 9.48 -14.62
C PRO A 85 -2.07 8.78 -13.37
N TYR A 86 -2.00 7.44 -13.31
CA TYR A 86 -2.68 6.64 -12.30
C TYR A 86 -1.82 5.47 -11.80
N ALA A 87 -2.14 4.99 -10.61
CA ALA A 87 -1.57 3.80 -9.99
C ALA A 87 -2.67 2.80 -9.60
N GLU A 88 -2.27 1.56 -9.38
CA GLU A 88 -3.12 0.52 -8.80
C GLU A 88 -2.28 -0.34 -7.86
N LYS A 89 -2.80 -0.58 -6.66
CA LYS A 89 -2.24 -1.54 -5.72
C LYS A 89 -3.30 -2.57 -5.32
N ILE A 90 -2.82 -3.76 -4.97
CA ILE A 90 -3.60 -4.76 -4.25
C ILE A 90 -2.92 -5.04 -2.93
N MET A 91 -3.69 -5.11 -1.85
CA MET A 91 -3.18 -5.10 -0.48
C MET A 91 -3.95 -6.10 0.37
N ILE A 92 -3.40 -6.44 1.52
CA ILE A 92 -4.13 -7.17 2.55
C ILE A 92 -4.22 -6.30 3.80
N ALA A 93 -5.45 -6.04 4.25
CA ALA A 93 -5.73 -5.58 5.60
C ALA A 93 -6.03 -6.81 6.46
N ARG A 94 -5.12 -7.19 7.34
CA ARG A 94 -5.36 -8.31 8.26
C ARG A 94 -6.33 -7.90 9.36
N GLN A 95 -7.00 -8.89 9.93
CA GLN A 95 -7.89 -8.67 11.07
C GLN A 95 -7.11 -7.95 12.18
N ASP A 96 -7.64 -6.81 12.61
CA ASP A 96 -7.08 -5.97 13.69
C ASP A 96 -5.65 -5.44 13.46
N GLN A 97 -5.07 -5.63 12.26
CA GLN A 97 -3.77 -5.07 11.88
C GLN A 97 -3.96 -3.65 11.35
N LEU A 98 -3.41 -2.68 12.07
CA LEU A 98 -3.57 -1.27 11.78
C LEU A 98 -2.56 -0.79 10.73
N THR A 99 -3.07 -0.27 9.61
CA THR A 99 -2.33 0.73 8.81
C THR A 99 -2.45 2.08 9.51
N PRO A 100 -1.35 2.69 9.98
CA PRO A 100 -1.38 3.91 10.78
C PRO A 100 -2.05 5.09 10.10
N MET A 101 -2.52 6.01 10.94
CA MET A 101 -3.15 7.25 10.52
C MET A 101 -2.17 8.10 9.71
N HIS A 102 -2.47 8.32 8.44
CA HIS A 102 -1.67 9.13 7.53
C HIS A 102 -2.53 9.88 6.54
N ARG A 103 -1.93 10.86 5.86
CA ARG A 103 -2.54 11.55 4.72
C ARG A 103 -1.55 11.60 3.57
N HIS A 104 -2.11 11.85 2.40
CA HIS A 104 -1.34 12.26 1.22
C HIS A 104 -1.40 13.77 1.01
N ALA A 105 -0.33 14.36 0.50
CA ALA A 105 -0.31 15.77 0.10
C ALA A 105 -0.78 15.95 -1.34
N GLN A 106 -0.59 14.95 -2.21
CA GLN A 106 -0.95 15.01 -3.62
C GLN A 106 -1.89 13.89 -4.07
N LYS A 107 -1.68 12.67 -3.58
CA LYS A 107 -2.44 11.51 -4.06
C LYS A 107 -3.93 11.62 -3.73
N ILE A 108 -4.75 11.39 -4.74
CA ILE A 108 -6.17 11.03 -4.58
C ILE A 108 -6.25 9.53 -4.78
N GLU A 109 -6.92 8.83 -3.89
CA GLU A 109 -7.06 7.38 -3.96
C GLU A 109 -8.48 6.92 -3.62
N ASP A 110 -8.91 5.88 -4.32
CA ASP A 110 -10.04 5.06 -3.92
C ASP A 110 -9.50 3.83 -3.19
N ILE A 111 -9.88 3.69 -1.92
CA ILE A 111 -9.65 2.48 -1.13
C ILE A 111 -10.88 1.59 -1.25
N ILE A 112 -10.68 0.36 -1.69
CA ILE A 112 -11.73 -0.52 -2.19
C ILE A 112 -11.68 -1.86 -1.45
N ASN A 113 -12.79 -2.30 -0.85
CA ASN A 113 -12.89 -3.67 -0.38
C ASN A 113 -13.15 -4.61 -1.59
N ARG A 114 -12.09 -5.27 -2.09
CA ARG A 114 -12.18 -6.19 -3.23
C ARG A 114 -12.75 -7.55 -2.84
N GLY A 115 -12.72 -7.90 -1.55
CA GLY A 115 -13.30 -9.11 -1.02
C GLY A 115 -12.83 -9.40 0.40
N SER A 116 -13.73 -9.93 1.21
CA SER A 116 -13.46 -10.38 2.58
C SER A 116 -13.18 -11.88 2.60
N LEU A 117 -12.16 -12.31 3.37
CA LEU A 117 -11.76 -13.73 3.47
C LEU A 117 -12.60 -14.52 4.48
N ARG A 118 -13.50 -13.83 5.18
CA ARG A 118 -14.51 -14.34 6.10
C ARG A 118 -15.82 -13.61 5.86
N GLU A 119 -16.92 -14.35 5.91
CA GLU A 119 -18.26 -13.77 5.81
C GLU A 119 -18.51 -12.75 6.93
N GLY A 120 -19.07 -11.60 6.57
CA GLY A 120 -19.37 -10.51 7.50
C GLY A 120 -18.19 -9.58 7.84
N ALA A 121 -16.96 -9.92 7.45
CA ALA A 121 -15.82 -9.02 7.66
C ALA A 121 -15.87 -7.81 6.71
N THR A 122 -15.41 -6.66 7.17
CA THR A 122 -15.41 -5.38 6.44
C THR A 122 -14.05 -4.71 6.51
N LEU A 123 -13.78 -3.78 5.59
CA LEU A 123 -12.62 -2.90 5.70
C LEU A 123 -13.02 -1.68 6.52
N ALA A 124 -12.50 -1.56 7.74
CA ALA A 124 -12.74 -0.39 8.56
C ALA A 124 -11.76 0.73 8.16
N VAL A 125 -12.28 1.94 7.94
CA VAL A 125 -11.51 3.13 7.58
C VAL A 125 -11.88 4.26 8.54
N LYS A 126 -10.92 4.68 9.37
CA LYS A 126 -11.09 5.77 10.32
C LYS A 126 -10.59 7.08 9.75
N LEU A 127 -11.40 8.13 9.83
CA LEU A 127 -11.15 9.40 9.12
C LEU A 127 -10.99 10.61 10.04
N PHE A 128 -10.06 11.48 9.68
CA PHE A 128 -9.94 12.86 10.15
C PHE A 128 -9.63 13.76 8.95
N ASP A 129 -9.87 15.08 9.06
CA ASP A 129 -9.33 16.02 8.08
C ASP A 129 -7.96 16.54 8.55
N SER A 130 -7.25 17.25 7.69
CA SER A 130 -6.08 18.06 8.06
C SER A 130 -6.45 19.53 8.23
N ASP A 131 -5.73 20.22 9.12
CA ASP A 131 -5.88 21.66 9.30
C ASP A 131 -5.06 22.46 8.25
N ALA A 132 -5.03 23.78 8.37
CA ALA A 132 -4.30 24.64 7.44
C ALA A 132 -2.77 24.42 7.46
N LYS A 133 -2.23 23.75 8.49
CA LYS A 133 -0.81 23.37 8.58
C LYS A 133 -0.56 21.95 8.09
N GLY A 134 -1.61 21.22 7.69
CA GLY A 134 -1.52 19.82 7.31
C GLY A 134 -1.44 18.88 8.52
N GLU A 135 -1.80 19.33 9.72
CA GLU A 135 -1.83 18.53 10.95
C GLU A 135 -3.22 17.91 11.15
N LEU A 136 -3.32 16.82 11.92
CA LEU A 136 -4.58 16.11 12.13
C LEU A 136 -5.62 16.99 12.85
N CYS A 137 -6.75 17.24 12.19
CA CYS A 137 -7.85 18.05 12.70
C CYS A 137 -8.95 17.18 13.33
N ARG A 138 -9.21 17.39 14.63
CA ARG A 138 -10.19 16.61 15.40
C ARG A 138 -11.60 17.20 15.44
N THR A 139 -11.83 18.33 14.79
CA THR A 139 -13.08 19.10 14.91
C THR A 139 -13.78 19.35 13.58
N ARG A 140 -13.07 19.22 12.46
CA ARG A 140 -13.63 19.51 11.15
C ARG A 140 -14.32 18.27 10.57
N THR A 141 -15.50 18.49 10.00
CA THR A 141 -16.24 17.50 9.21
C THR A 141 -15.47 17.15 7.93
N ILE A 142 -15.40 15.86 7.61
CA ILE A 142 -14.81 15.34 6.37
C ILE A 142 -15.93 15.17 5.35
N VAL A 143 -15.69 15.56 4.09
CA VAL A 143 -16.56 15.17 2.98
C VAL A 143 -15.97 13.92 2.35
N ALA A 144 -16.52 12.75 2.70
CA ALA A 144 -16.11 11.47 2.14
C ALA A 144 -17.01 11.10 0.96
N HIS A 145 -16.45 10.47 -0.07
CA HIS A 145 -17.25 9.95 -1.18
C HIS A 145 -17.27 8.43 -1.09
N LEU A 146 -18.43 7.85 -0.80
CA LEU A 146 -18.64 6.41 -0.74
C LEU A 146 -19.29 5.95 -2.04
N ASP A 147 -18.58 5.17 -2.84
CA ASP A 147 -18.99 4.77 -4.20
C ASP A 147 -19.48 5.96 -5.05
N GLY A 148 -18.81 7.11 -4.91
CA GLY A 148 -19.15 8.37 -5.58
C GLY A 148 -20.23 9.22 -4.90
N VAL A 149 -20.88 8.73 -3.85
CA VAL A 149 -21.89 9.48 -3.08
C VAL A 149 -21.22 10.26 -1.95
N ALA A 150 -21.24 11.59 -2.05
CA ALA A 150 -20.72 12.48 -1.00
C ALA A 150 -21.53 12.34 0.30
N ARG A 151 -20.83 12.26 1.43
CA ARG A 151 -21.38 12.25 2.78
C ARG A 151 -20.52 13.09 3.72
N ASP A 152 -21.18 13.84 4.58
CA ASP A 152 -20.54 14.52 5.70
C ASP A 152 -20.26 13.50 6.81
N VAL A 153 -19.00 13.45 7.24
CA VAL A 153 -18.50 12.50 8.23
C VAL A 153 -17.87 13.26 9.39
N ALA A 154 -18.30 12.95 10.61
CA ALA A 154 -17.72 13.56 11.81
C ALA A 154 -16.26 13.10 12.00
N PRO A 155 -15.38 13.96 12.55
CA PRO A 155 -13.99 13.58 12.80
C PRO A 155 -13.89 12.38 13.75
N GLY A 156 -13.04 11.41 13.39
CA GLY A 156 -12.82 10.18 14.13
C GLY A 156 -13.83 9.07 13.85
N THR A 157 -14.80 9.30 12.94
CA THR A 157 -15.72 8.26 12.48
C THR A 157 -14.96 7.13 11.79
N THR A 158 -15.39 5.91 12.05
CA THR A 158 -14.95 4.71 11.32
C THR A 158 -16.05 4.29 10.36
N ILE A 159 -15.70 4.13 9.09
CA ILE A 159 -16.59 3.66 8.04
C ILE A 159 -16.21 2.21 7.76
N GLU A 160 -17.19 1.32 7.78
CA GLU A 160 -17.00 -0.09 7.44
C GLU A 160 -17.44 -0.31 5.99
N LEU A 161 -16.48 -0.62 5.12
CA LEU A 161 -16.73 -0.93 3.71
C LEU A 161 -16.91 -2.44 3.54
N LYS A 162 -18.08 -2.84 3.06
CA LYS A 162 -18.39 -4.22 2.69
C LYS A 162 -17.73 -4.58 1.36
N PRO A 163 -17.59 -5.88 1.05
CA PRO A 163 -17.12 -6.31 -0.27
C PRO A 163 -17.86 -5.61 -1.41
N GLY A 164 -17.10 -4.95 -2.28
CA GLY A 164 -17.62 -4.17 -3.42
C GLY A 164 -17.73 -2.66 -3.19
N GLU A 165 -17.70 -2.20 -1.94
CA GLU A 165 -17.76 -0.76 -1.59
C GLU A 165 -16.37 -0.12 -1.60
N SER A 166 -16.32 1.17 -1.93
CA SER A 166 -15.12 2.00 -1.89
C SER A 166 -15.33 3.36 -1.24
N ILE A 167 -14.21 3.96 -0.82
CA ILE A 167 -14.14 5.35 -0.39
C ILE A 167 -13.07 6.10 -1.18
N THR A 168 -13.40 7.28 -1.71
CA THR A 168 -12.42 8.23 -2.25
C THR A 168 -11.87 9.10 -1.13
N LEU A 169 -10.55 9.14 -1.03
CA LEU A 169 -9.78 9.94 -0.09
C LEU A 169 -9.03 11.02 -0.87
N PHE A 170 -9.37 12.28 -0.59
CA PHE A 170 -8.72 13.44 -1.19
C PHE A 170 -7.46 13.83 -0.40
N PRO A 171 -6.51 14.56 -1.02
CA PRO A 171 -5.32 15.02 -0.33
C PRO A 171 -5.68 15.82 0.92
N GLY A 172 -4.95 15.60 2.00
CA GLY A 172 -5.27 16.16 3.31
C GLY A 172 -6.18 15.27 4.18
N THR A 173 -6.89 14.30 3.60
CA THR A 173 -7.74 13.39 4.39
C THR A 173 -6.86 12.41 5.15
N PHE A 174 -6.84 12.55 6.47
CA PHE A 174 -6.18 11.60 7.36
C PHE A 174 -7.01 10.33 7.46
N HIS A 175 -6.39 9.19 7.21
CA HIS A 175 -7.03 7.89 7.24
C HIS A 175 -6.14 6.81 7.84
N ALA A 176 -6.77 5.88 8.54
CA ALA A 176 -6.19 4.61 9.01
C ALA A 176 -7.16 3.49 8.68
N PHE A 177 -6.68 2.28 8.44
CA PHE A 177 -7.55 1.15 8.12
C PHE A 177 -7.04 -0.19 8.63
N TRP A 178 -7.97 -1.13 8.80
CA TRP A 178 -7.73 -2.51 9.24
C TRP A 178 -8.86 -3.43 8.76
N GLY A 179 -8.65 -4.75 8.80
CA GLY A 179 -9.73 -5.72 8.61
C GLY A 179 -10.57 -5.83 9.88
N GLU A 180 -11.87 -5.55 9.80
CA GLU A 180 -12.81 -5.66 10.91
C GLU A 180 -13.55 -7.00 10.82
N GLY A 181 -13.48 -7.80 11.88
CA GLY A 181 -14.09 -9.14 11.93
C GLY A 181 -13.43 -10.21 11.04
N GLY A 182 -12.42 -9.86 10.25
CA GLY A 182 -11.61 -10.78 9.46
C GLY A 182 -10.66 -10.08 8.48
N ASP A 183 -9.87 -10.86 7.76
CA ASP A 183 -8.94 -10.36 6.75
C ASP A 183 -9.68 -9.89 5.48
N VAL A 184 -9.18 -8.81 4.89
CA VAL A 184 -9.76 -8.18 3.70
C VAL A 184 -8.70 -7.98 2.62
N VAL A 185 -9.05 -8.33 1.38
CA VAL A 185 -8.29 -7.96 0.19
C VAL A 185 -8.72 -6.56 -0.22
N VAL A 186 -7.77 -5.63 -0.21
CA VAL A 186 -8.00 -4.21 -0.45
C VAL A 186 -7.40 -3.82 -1.79
N GLY A 187 -8.18 -3.14 -2.63
CA GLY A 187 -7.67 -2.47 -3.82
C GLY A 187 -7.42 -1.00 -3.53
N GLU A 188 -6.38 -0.45 -4.15
CA GLU A 188 -6.14 0.99 -4.26
C GLU A 188 -6.16 1.34 -5.75
N VAL A 189 -6.99 2.29 -6.15
CA VAL A 189 -6.91 2.93 -7.47
C VAL A 189 -6.70 4.41 -7.24
N SER A 190 -5.60 4.96 -7.73
CA SER A 190 -5.20 6.32 -7.34
C SER A 190 -4.60 7.11 -8.49
N SER A 191 -4.37 8.40 -8.26
CA SER A 191 -3.33 9.13 -9.00
C SER A 191 -1.95 8.48 -8.77
N VAL A 192 -0.91 8.99 -9.45
CA VAL A 192 0.48 8.51 -9.26
C VAL A 192 0.84 8.43 -7.77
N ASN A 193 1.45 7.30 -7.39
CA ASN A 193 1.87 7.03 -6.02
C ASN A 193 3.34 7.35 -5.81
N ASP A 194 3.65 8.09 -4.74
CA ASP A 194 5.01 8.36 -4.26
C ASP A 194 5.12 8.00 -2.77
N ASP A 195 5.43 6.73 -2.49
CA ASP A 195 5.56 6.27 -1.11
C ASP A 195 6.73 6.91 -0.35
N LYS A 196 7.70 7.52 -1.06
CA LYS A 196 8.90 8.11 -0.44
C LYS A 196 8.65 9.52 0.09
N ALA A 197 7.77 10.30 -0.55
CA ALA A 197 7.59 11.72 -0.22
C ALA A 197 6.14 12.17 -0.02
N ASP A 198 5.14 11.35 -0.35
CA ASP A 198 3.71 11.74 -0.26
C ASP A 198 2.97 11.09 0.92
N ASN A 199 3.69 10.48 1.87
CA ASN A 199 3.12 9.90 3.08
C ASN A 199 3.41 10.77 4.30
N PHE A 200 2.38 11.35 4.91
CA PHE A 200 2.49 12.12 6.15
C PHE A 200 1.73 11.43 7.26
N PHE A 201 2.46 10.72 8.12
CA PHE A 201 1.90 10.03 9.29
C PHE A 201 1.58 11.01 10.42
N ALA A 202 0.48 10.76 11.12
CA ALA A 202 0.09 11.54 12.30
C ALA A 202 1.04 11.31 13.49
N GLU A 203 1.64 10.12 13.55
CA GLU A 203 2.74 9.76 14.46
C GLU A 203 4.05 9.78 13.67
N PRO A 204 5.20 10.10 14.30
CA PRO A 204 6.49 10.11 13.61
C PRO A 204 6.97 8.67 13.34
N LEU A 205 6.51 8.11 12.24
CA LEU A 205 6.77 6.73 11.82
C LEU A 205 7.59 6.69 10.52
N ALA A 206 8.38 5.64 10.34
CA ALA A 206 9.02 5.37 9.07
C ALA A 206 8.06 4.60 8.14
N ARG A 207 8.13 4.87 6.84
CA ARG A 207 7.32 4.14 5.84
C ARG A 207 7.85 2.72 5.57
N PHE A 208 9.16 2.55 5.63
CA PHE A 208 9.85 1.28 5.36
C PHE A 208 10.51 0.75 6.62
N SER A 209 10.53 -0.57 6.75
CA SER A 209 11.12 -1.28 7.88
C SER A 209 12.59 -1.63 7.63
N ASP A 210 13.39 -1.66 8.69
CA ASP A 210 14.70 -2.31 8.67
C ASP A 210 14.51 -3.84 8.54
N ILE A 211 15.33 -4.51 7.72
CA ILE A 211 15.20 -5.94 7.45
C ILE A 211 16.41 -6.72 8.02
N GLU A 212 16.11 -7.73 8.83
CA GLU A 212 17.06 -8.77 9.25
C GLU A 212 17.03 -9.91 8.21
N GLU A 213 18.11 -10.07 7.46
CA GLU A 213 18.23 -11.08 6.39
C GLU A 213 18.55 -12.48 6.96
N ASP A 214 17.58 -13.09 7.65
CA ASP A 214 17.71 -14.41 8.27
C ASP A 214 17.54 -15.60 7.29
N GLU A 215 17.01 -15.35 6.09
CA GLU A 215 16.94 -16.30 4.98
C GLU A 215 16.92 -15.59 3.62
N LEU A 216 16.96 -16.33 2.51
CA LEU A 216 16.85 -15.75 1.16
C LEU A 216 15.43 -15.22 0.89
N PRO A 217 15.27 -14.15 0.10
CA PRO A 217 13.95 -13.64 -0.25
C PRO A 217 13.18 -14.64 -1.12
N TYR A 218 11.97 -15.02 -0.69
CA TYR A 218 11.02 -15.80 -1.48
C TYR A 218 10.51 -15.00 -2.68
N ARG A 219 10.26 -13.71 -2.46
CA ARG A 219 10.06 -12.66 -3.48
C ARG A 219 10.84 -11.42 -3.06
N PRO A 220 11.46 -10.68 -3.99
CA PRO A 220 12.10 -9.42 -3.68
C PRO A 220 11.04 -8.34 -3.44
N LEU A 221 11.29 -7.50 -2.45
CA LEU A 221 10.56 -6.25 -2.24
C LEU A 221 11.03 -5.18 -3.23
N VAL A 222 10.26 -4.10 -3.37
CA VAL A 222 10.64 -2.91 -4.14
C VAL A 222 11.99 -2.34 -3.70
N THR A 223 12.29 -2.40 -2.39
CA THR A 223 13.60 -1.97 -1.85
C THR A 223 14.74 -2.87 -2.30
N ASP A 224 14.51 -4.19 -2.39
CA ASP A 224 15.51 -5.16 -2.85
C ASP A 224 15.85 -4.94 -4.34
N THR A 225 14.82 -4.73 -5.18
CA THR A 225 15.00 -4.50 -6.61
C THR A 225 15.67 -3.15 -6.90
N HIS A 226 15.35 -2.09 -6.14
CA HIS A 226 16.04 -0.80 -6.21
C HIS A 226 17.53 -0.96 -5.88
N ALA A 227 17.85 -1.68 -4.80
CA ALA A 227 19.24 -1.87 -4.38
C ALA A 227 20.04 -2.70 -5.40
N ALA A 228 19.44 -3.75 -5.97
CA ALA A 228 20.08 -4.55 -7.03
C ALA A 228 20.36 -3.74 -8.29
N PHE A 229 19.37 -2.95 -8.73
CA PHE A 229 19.51 -2.10 -9.90
C PHE A 229 20.59 -1.03 -9.74
N ALA A 230 20.65 -0.37 -8.58
CA ALA A 230 21.68 0.62 -8.29
C ALA A 230 23.09 0.01 -8.33
N ARG A 231 23.27 -1.22 -7.80
CA ARG A 231 24.55 -1.94 -7.89
C ARG A 231 24.92 -2.26 -9.33
N ALA A 232 23.97 -2.73 -10.14
CA ALA A 232 24.21 -3.08 -11.53
C ALA A 232 24.71 -1.88 -12.37
N ILE A 233 24.14 -0.69 -12.15
CA ILE A 233 24.60 0.55 -12.82
C ILE A 233 26.04 0.87 -12.41
N LEU A 234 26.36 0.84 -11.12
CA LEU A 234 27.70 1.15 -10.62
C LEU A 234 28.78 0.18 -11.09
N THR A 235 28.42 -1.08 -11.41
CA THR A 235 29.36 -2.08 -11.94
C THR A 235 29.53 -2.03 -13.46
N ALA A 236 28.67 -1.29 -14.17
CA ALA A 236 28.70 -1.15 -15.62
C ALA A 236 29.53 0.06 -16.09
N GLU A 237 29.91 0.95 -15.16
CA GLU A 237 30.82 2.10 -15.36
C GLU A 237 32.28 1.74 -15.03
#